data_AF-A0A971MYU5-F1
#
_entry.id   AF-A0A971MYU5-F1
#
_cell.length_a   1.000
_cell.length_b   1.000
_cell.length_c   1.000
_cell.angle_alpha   90.00
_cell.angle_beta   90.00
_cell.angle_gamma   90.00
#
_symmetry.space_group_name_H-M   'P 1'
#
loop_
_entity.id
_entity.type
_entity.pdbx_description
1 polymer ?
#
loop_
_entity_poly.entity_id
_entity_poly.type
_entity_poly.pdbx_seq_one_letter_code
_entity_poly.pdbx_strand_id
1 'polypeptide(L)' 'MINDKSRVKDVYATPIGRDVIDKILLQLDRSNRMITNPLVSNLRISTVKKLTRDHLDDAFWESFYWL' A
#
# COMPACT_ATOMS: atom_id res chain seq x y z
N MET A 1 -4.60 11.04 -6.70
CA MET A 1 -5.70 10.14 -7.13
C MET A 1 -5.16 8.76 -7.47
N ILE A 2 -4.84 8.04 -6.40
CA ILE A 2 -4.45 6.64 -6.42
C ILE A 2 -5.69 5.80 -6.74
N ASN A 3 -5.55 4.75 -7.54
CA ASN A 3 -6.66 3.84 -7.86
C ASN A 3 -6.20 2.38 -7.88
N ASP A 4 -7.14 1.45 -8.07
CA ASP A 4 -6.89 0.01 -8.07
C ASP A 4 -5.84 -0.50 -9.07
N LYS A 5 -5.56 0.28 -10.12
CA LYS A 5 -4.57 -0.03 -11.15
C LYS A 5 -3.20 0.53 -10.83
N SER A 6 -3.10 1.49 -9.91
CA SER A 6 -1.82 2.02 -9.41
C SER A 6 -0.98 0.90 -8.82
N ARG A 7 0.35 0.97 -9.01
CA ARG A 7 1.27 0.03 -8.38
C ARG A 7 1.79 0.58 -7.06
N VAL A 8 2.22 -0.31 -6.17
CA VAL A 8 2.82 0.05 -4.88
C VAL A 8 3.97 1.05 -5.06
N LYS A 9 4.85 0.83 -6.04
CA LYS A 9 5.97 1.74 -6.34
C LYS A 9 5.52 3.14 -6.75
N ASP A 10 4.38 3.26 -7.44
CA ASP A 10 3.88 4.54 -7.94
C ASP A 10 3.35 5.37 -6.77
N VAL A 11 2.71 4.71 -5.80
CA VAL A 11 2.27 5.34 -4.55
C VAL A 11 3.46 5.69 -3.66
N TYR A 12 4.40 4.76 -3.50
CA TYR A 12 5.60 4.92 -2.66
C TYR A 12 6.58 5.99 -3.17
N ALA A 13 6.46 6.38 -4.44
CA ALA A 13 7.21 7.50 -5.02
C ALA A 13 6.76 8.87 -4.46
N THR A 14 5.57 8.95 -3.86
CA THR A 14 5.07 10.19 -3.24
C THR A 14 5.42 10.21 -1.73
N PRO A 15 5.70 11.39 -1.13
CA PRO A 15 5.99 11.48 0.31
C PRO A 15 4.83 10.96 1.17
N ILE A 16 3.59 11.31 0.81
CA ILE A 16 2.40 10.89 1.55
C ILE A 16 2.15 9.38 1.37
N GLY A 17 2.29 8.86 0.16
CA GLY A 17 2.13 7.44 -0.12
C GLY A 17 3.19 6.58 0.58
N ARG A 18 4.42 7.07 0.70
CA ARG A 18 5.47 6.43 1.50
C ARG A 18 5.05 6.29 2.96
N ASP A 19 4.60 7.37 3.59
CA ASP A 19 4.18 7.35 4.99
C ASP A 19 3.01 6.39 5.24
N VAL A 20 2.02 6.38 4.33
CA VAL A 20 0.88 5.47 4.46
C VAL A 20 1.34 4.02 4.33
N ILE A 21 2.15 3.70 3.32
CA ILE A 21 2.57 2.32 3.13
C ILE A 21 3.48 1.85 4.28
N ASP A 22 4.37 2.71 4.77
CA ASP A 22 5.20 2.38 5.93
C ASP A 22 4.34 2.11 7.18
N LYS A 23 3.25 2.86 7.39
CA LYS A 23 2.27 2.55 8.45
C LYS A 23 1.58 1.20 8.26
N ILE A 24 1.18 0.86 7.03
CA ILE A 24 0.61 -0.46 6.72
C ILE A 24 1.62 -1.55 7.10
N LEU A 25 2.88 -1.41 6.69
CA LEU A 25 3.91 -2.40 6.97
C LEU A 25 4.15 -2.55 8.47
N LEU A 26 4.17 -1.44 9.21
CA LEU A 26 4.26 -1.45 10.67
C LEU A 26 3.08 -2.18 11.32
N GLN A 27 1.85 -1.95 10.86
CA GLN A 27 0.66 -2.66 11.36
C GLN A 27 0.68 -4.16 11.06
N LEU A 28 1.37 -4.57 9.99
CA LEU A 28 1.53 -5.97 9.59
C LEU A 28 2.77 -6.64 10.20
N ASP A 29 3.54 -5.94 11.05
CA ASP A 29 4.86 -6.37 11.55
C ASP A 29 5.80 -6.80 10.41
N ARG A 30 5.79 -6.02 9.31
CA ARG A 30 6.62 -6.24 8.11
C ARG A 30 7.67 -5.16 7.99
N SER A 31 8.84 -5.56 7.52
CA SER A 31 9.94 -4.64 7.23
C SER A 31 9.68 -3.82 5.96
N ASN A 32 10.03 -2.53 5.98
CA ASN A 32 10.03 -1.65 4.79
C ASN A 32 10.90 -2.18 3.65
N ARG A 33 11.85 -3.08 3.93
CA ARG A 33 12.62 -3.79 2.90
C ARG A 33 11.74 -4.60 1.94
N MET A 34 10.56 -5.05 2.36
CA MET A 34 9.62 -5.72 1.45
C MET A 34 9.26 -4.86 0.24
N ILE A 35 9.20 -3.54 0.38
CA ILE A 35 8.82 -2.63 -0.73
C ILE A 35 9.94 -2.44 -1.73
N THR A 36 11.19 -2.62 -1.29
CA THR A 36 12.33 -2.62 -2.20
C THR A 36 12.36 -3.88 -3.09
N ASN A 37 11.57 -4.91 -2.76
CA ASN A 37 11.44 -6.10 -3.59
C ASN A 37 10.63 -5.77 -4.87
N PRO A 38 11.17 -6.03 -6.09
CA PRO A 38 10.47 -5.80 -7.35
C PRO A 38 9.11 -6.49 -7.46
N LEU A 39 8.92 -7.62 -6.76
CA LEU A 39 7.63 -8.33 -6.74
C LEU A 39 6.57 -7.50 -6.03
N VAL A 40 6.86 -7.01 -4.83
CA VAL A 40 5.93 -6.21 -4.01
C VAL A 40 5.72 -4.84 -4.63
N SER A 41 6.78 -4.19 -5.10
CA SER A 41 6.72 -2.84 -5.66
C SER A 41 5.91 -2.76 -6.95
N ASN A 42 5.85 -3.85 -7.74
CA ASN A 42 5.02 -3.92 -8.94
C ASN A 42 3.59 -4.45 -8.69
N LEU A 43 3.24 -4.85 -7.46
CA LEU A 43 1.86 -5.23 -7.14
C LEU A 43 0.92 -4.05 -7.36
N ARG A 44 -0.29 -4.37 -7.81
CA ARG A 44 -1.38 -3.39 -7.87
C ARG A 44 -1.96 -3.18 -6.49
N ILE A 45 -2.46 -1.97 -6.23
CA ILE A 45 -3.19 -1.63 -5.01
C ILE A 45 -4.36 -2.58 -4.78
N SER A 46 -5.10 -2.97 -5.82
CA SER A 46 -6.17 -3.97 -5.73
C SER A 46 -5.70 -5.33 -5.17
N THR A 47 -4.49 -5.77 -5.51
CA THR A 47 -3.91 -7.01 -4.96
C THR A 47 -3.50 -6.81 -3.50
N VAL A 48 -2.91 -5.67 -3.16
CA VAL A 48 -2.56 -5.33 -1.78
C VAL A 48 -3.81 -5.28 -0.90
N LYS A 49 -4.88 -4.63 -1.36
CA LYS A 49 -6.19 -4.58 -0.68
C LYS A 49 -6.73 -5.97 -0.38
N LYS A 50 -6.63 -6.91 -1.34
CA LYS A 50 -7.05 -8.30 -1.11
C LYS A 50 -6.18 -9.02 -0.08
N LEU A 51 -4.86 -8.83 -0.13
CA LEU A 51 -3.92 -9.51 0.78
C LEU A 51 -3.99 -8.98 2.21
N THR A 52 -4.40 -7.73 2.38
CA THR A 52 -4.42 -7.04 3.67
C THR A 52 -5.82 -6.91 4.23
N ARG A 53 -6.84 -7.50 3.60
CA ARG A 53 -8.25 -7.41 4.03
C ARG A 53 -8.49 -7.87 5.47
N ASP A 54 -7.68 -8.80 5.96
CA ASP A 54 -7.78 -9.32 7.33
C ASP A 54 -7.16 -8.38 8.37
N HIS A 55 -6.39 -7.39 7.93
CA HIS A 55 -5.67 -6.45 8.79
C HIS A 55 -6.08 -4.98 8.59
N LEU A 56 -6.58 -4.63 7.41
CA LEU A 56 -6.98 -3.28 7.00
C LEU A 56 -8.45 -3.29 6.60
N ASP A 57 -9.22 -2.41 7.22
CA ASP A 57 -10.65 -2.27 7.00
C ASP A 57 -10.97 -1.44 5.74
N ASP A 58 -12.22 -1.49 5.30
CA ASP A 58 -12.66 -0.72 4.13
C ASP A 58 -12.54 0.79 4.37
N ALA A 59 -12.66 1.27 5.61
CA ALA A 59 -12.50 2.67 5.97
C ALA A 59 -11.08 3.19 5.66
N PHE A 60 -10.05 2.39 5.96
CA PHE A 60 -8.68 2.69 5.56
C PHE A 60 -8.57 2.84 4.03
N TRP A 61 -9.12 1.90 3.28
CA TRP A 61 -9.03 1.90 1.82
C TRP A 61 -9.74 3.09 1.18
N GLU A 62 -10.91 3.48 1.70
CA GLU A 62 -11.62 4.70 1.27
C GLU A 62 -10.76 5.95 1.48
N SER A 63 -10.14 6.10 2.66
CA SER A 63 -9.23 7.22 2.92
C SER A 63 -7.99 7.20 2.01
N PHE A 64 -7.49 6.01 1.66
CA PHE A 64 -6.32 5.84 0.83
C PHE A 64 -6.56 6.23 -0.64
N TYR A 65 -7.73 5.92 -1.21
CA TYR A 65 -8.07 6.32 -2.58
C TYR A 65 -8.32 7.82 -2.75
N TRP A 66 -8.57 8.53 -1.66
CA TRP A 66 -8.79 9.98 -1.66
C TRP A 66 -7.48 10.79 -1.78
N LEU A 67 -6.32 10.14 -1.63
CA LEU A 67 -4.97 10.70 -1.85
C LEU A 67 -4.59 10.74 -3.35
#